data_AF-A0AAC9N6S5-F1
#
_entry.id   AF-A0AAC9N6S5-F1
#
_cell.length_a   1.000
_cell.length_b   1.000
_cell.length_c   1.000
_cell.angle_alpha   90.00
_cell.angle_beta   90.00
_cell.angle_gamma   90.00
#
_symmetry.space_group_name_H-M   'P 1'
#
loop_
_entity.id
_entity.type
_entity.pdbx_description
1 polymer ?
#
loop_
_entity_poly.entity_id
_entity_poly.type
_entity_poly.pdbx_seq_one_letter_code
_entity_poly.pdbx_strand_id
1 'polypeptide(L)'
;MNVTNINSTSEIDKRLLKAFSVESLKVIFNLTDSKERQAGLLKSIINSNSKKIIYKTVFKHFSLLKQHVYLYEFKGALADNWLNNHPAFINTEKVTNSHSIFNLLIPVKYEGFNKTKGIIETFDFLVPVQIHKKKTILIIHINILERDISTITPDKILSPTRDINDEKILEGIFPFANPVHLFKYDLNKGIKELWHNDEIDALKVQFKKAKSTSLEVMDEDNLIKKDMLLVYNELIKTQLRSTTFKILKKKNLVNFFIVNPSSGIFSFSIFPQYLNGINDLIDLVLTNN
;
A
#
# COMPACT_ATOMS: atom_id res chain seq x y z
N MET A 1 -37.29 -0.36 -11.44
CA MET A 1 -35.82 -0.16 -11.36
C MET A 1 -35.25 -1.32 -10.56
N ASN A 2 -34.36 -2.13 -11.15
CA ASN A 2 -33.71 -3.20 -10.39
C ASN A 2 -32.81 -2.55 -9.33
N VAL A 3 -33.14 -2.76 -8.05
CA VAL A 3 -32.27 -2.40 -6.94
C VAL A 3 -31.09 -3.36 -7.00
N THR A 4 -30.03 -2.99 -7.71
CA THR A 4 -28.75 -3.71 -7.64
C THR A 4 -28.32 -3.69 -6.18
N ASN A 5 -28.28 -4.87 -5.56
CA ASN A 5 -27.78 -5.02 -4.21
C ASN A 5 -26.35 -4.47 -4.16
N ILE A 6 -26.17 -3.39 -3.39
CA ILE A 6 -24.92 -2.66 -3.29
C ILE A 6 -23.79 -3.53 -2.76
N ASN A 7 -24.09 -4.59 -2.00
CA ASN A 7 -23.11 -5.55 -1.50
C ASN A 7 -23.19 -6.90 -2.22
N SER A 8 -23.71 -6.92 -3.45
CA SER A 8 -23.57 -8.09 -4.31
C SER A 8 -22.08 -8.37 -4.58
N THR A 9 -21.74 -9.65 -4.80
CA THR A 9 -20.36 -10.06 -5.08
C THR A 9 -19.75 -9.31 -6.28
N SER A 10 -20.56 -9.07 -7.32
CA SER A 10 -20.13 -8.31 -8.49
C SER A 10 -19.73 -6.87 -8.15
N GLU A 11 -20.49 -6.18 -7.28
CA GLU A 11 -20.16 -4.81 -6.87
C GLU A 11 -18.92 -4.77 -5.96
N ILE A 12 -18.75 -5.76 -5.08
CA ILE A 12 -17.54 -5.89 -4.26
C ILE A 12 -16.31 -6.11 -5.14
N ASP A 13 -16.39 -6.99 -6.14
CA ASP A 13 -15.27 -7.24 -7.07
C ASP A 13 -14.97 -6.02 -7.96
N LYS A 14 -15.99 -5.23 -8.35
CA LYS A 14 -15.77 -3.92 -9.01
C LYS A 14 -15.02 -2.95 -8.11
N ARG A 15 -15.39 -2.86 -6.82
CA ARG A 15 -14.68 -2.00 -5.85
C ARG A 15 -13.23 -2.44 -5.66
N LEU A 16 -12.99 -3.74 -5.60
CA LEU A 16 -11.64 -4.30 -5.56
C LEU A 16 -10.82 -3.86 -6.80
N LEU A 17 -11.39 -3.95 -7.99
CA LEU A 17 -10.71 -3.52 -9.23
C LEU A 17 -10.51 -1.99 -9.31
N LYS A 18 -11.35 -1.18 -8.66
CA LYS A 18 -11.15 0.27 -8.54
C LYS A 18 -9.87 0.64 -7.75
N ALA A 19 -9.24 -0.31 -7.05
CA ALA A 19 -7.94 -0.08 -6.41
C ALA A 19 -6.80 0.14 -7.43
N PHE A 20 -7.01 -0.19 -8.72
CA PHE A 20 -6.08 0.09 -9.81
C PHE A 20 -6.43 1.40 -10.52
N SER A 21 -5.41 2.02 -11.12
CA SER A 21 -5.65 3.08 -12.11
C SER A 21 -6.37 2.51 -13.34
N VAL A 22 -7.13 3.36 -14.03
CA VAL A 22 -7.82 2.98 -15.28
C VAL A 22 -6.82 2.51 -16.34
N GLU A 23 -5.67 3.17 -16.44
CA GLU A 23 -4.61 2.84 -17.38
C GLU A 23 -4.03 1.44 -17.09
N SER A 24 -3.74 1.15 -15.82
CA SER A 24 -3.26 -0.17 -15.40
C SER A 24 -4.28 -1.26 -15.73
N LEU A 25 -5.58 -1.04 -15.47
CA LEU A 25 -6.62 -2.02 -15.80
C LEU A 25 -6.69 -2.31 -17.30
N LYS A 26 -6.57 -1.27 -18.15
CA LYS A 26 -6.55 -1.45 -19.61
C LYS A 26 -5.38 -2.32 -20.06
N VAL A 27 -4.19 -2.09 -19.52
CA VAL A 27 -3.01 -2.89 -19.85
C VAL A 27 -3.15 -4.33 -19.33
N ILE A 28 -3.52 -4.50 -18.07
CA ILE A 28 -3.61 -5.82 -17.40
C ILE A 28 -4.61 -6.76 -18.08
N PHE A 29 -5.75 -6.22 -18.52
CA PHE A 29 -6.82 -7.00 -19.14
C PHE A 29 -6.83 -6.93 -20.67
N ASN A 30 -5.80 -6.37 -21.31
CA ASN A 30 -5.69 -6.20 -22.77
C ASN A 30 -6.88 -5.44 -23.38
N LEU A 31 -7.27 -4.32 -22.75
CA LEU A 31 -8.36 -3.43 -23.15
C LEU A 31 -7.84 -2.03 -23.56
N THR A 32 -6.62 -1.96 -24.11
CA THR A 32 -5.95 -0.71 -24.48
C THR A 32 -6.75 0.11 -25.49
N ASP A 33 -7.43 -0.55 -26.43
CA ASP A 33 -8.24 0.11 -27.46
C ASP A 33 -9.65 0.50 -26.97
N SER A 34 -10.00 0.15 -25.73
CA SER A 34 -11.31 0.48 -25.18
C SER A 34 -11.44 1.99 -24.92
N LYS A 35 -12.46 2.59 -25.55
CA LYS A 35 -12.91 3.96 -25.29
C LYS A 35 -13.86 4.05 -24.09
N GLU A 36 -14.16 2.93 -23.43
CA GLU A 36 -15.10 2.91 -22.32
C GLU A 36 -14.57 3.71 -21.12
N ARG A 37 -15.49 4.41 -20.45
CA ARG A 37 -15.24 5.00 -19.13
C ARG A 37 -15.09 3.90 -18.09
N GLN A 38 -14.50 4.22 -16.93
CA GLN A 38 -14.17 3.26 -15.86
C GLN A 38 -15.33 2.29 -15.52
N ALA A 39 -16.58 2.78 -15.42
CA ALA A 39 -17.72 1.92 -15.11
C ALA A 39 -18.01 0.85 -16.18
N GLY A 40 -17.86 1.18 -17.47
CA GLY A 40 -18.00 0.22 -18.58
C GLY A 40 -16.88 -0.81 -18.56
N LEU A 41 -15.64 -0.33 -18.40
CA LEU A 41 -14.45 -1.17 -18.31
C LEU A 41 -14.58 -2.23 -17.21
N LEU A 42 -14.98 -1.81 -16.00
CA LEU A 42 -15.17 -2.72 -14.87
C LEU A 42 -16.26 -3.76 -15.13
N LYS A 43 -17.37 -3.37 -15.77
CA LYS A 43 -18.44 -4.31 -16.14
C LYS A 43 -17.94 -5.34 -17.15
N SER A 44 -17.18 -4.92 -18.16
CA SER A 44 -16.59 -5.82 -19.15
C SER A 44 -15.64 -6.84 -18.51
N ILE A 45 -14.76 -6.38 -17.60
CA ILE A 45 -13.81 -7.25 -16.88
C ILE A 45 -14.57 -8.27 -16.05
N ILE A 46 -15.57 -7.85 -15.27
CA ILE A 46 -16.35 -8.72 -14.37
C ILE A 46 -17.15 -9.76 -15.15
N ASN A 47 -17.73 -9.38 -16.30
CA ASN A 47 -18.51 -10.31 -17.11
C ASN A 47 -17.63 -11.34 -17.84
N SER A 48 -16.37 -10.98 -18.14
CA SER A 48 -15.47 -11.82 -18.94
C SER A 48 -14.53 -12.69 -18.11
N ASN A 49 -14.46 -12.48 -16.79
CA ASN A 49 -13.49 -13.14 -15.92
C ASN A 49 -14.16 -13.75 -14.69
N SER A 50 -13.72 -14.95 -14.31
CA SER A 50 -14.13 -15.55 -13.04
C SER A 50 -13.49 -14.81 -11.86
N LYS A 51 -14.14 -14.89 -10.69
CA LYS A 51 -13.64 -14.37 -9.40
C LYS A 51 -12.20 -14.81 -9.10
N LYS A 52 -11.88 -16.07 -9.37
CA LYS A 52 -10.52 -16.63 -9.18
C LYS A 52 -9.49 -15.94 -10.07
N ILE A 53 -9.85 -15.65 -11.33
CA ILE A 53 -8.96 -14.93 -12.27
C ILE A 53 -8.76 -13.50 -11.78
N ILE A 54 -9.83 -12.81 -11.38
CA ILE A 54 -9.75 -11.45 -10.84
C ILE A 54 -8.78 -11.41 -9.67
N TYR A 55 -8.95 -12.29 -8.67
CA TYR A 55 -8.11 -12.28 -7.46
C TYR A 55 -6.66 -12.62 -7.78
N LYS A 56 -6.42 -13.62 -8.63
CA LYS A 56 -5.07 -13.93 -9.13
C LYS A 56 -4.44 -12.72 -9.81
N THR A 57 -5.20 -12.00 -10.64
CA THR A 57 -4.74 -10.79 -11.33
C THR A 57 -4.42 -9.65 -10.37
N VAL A 58 -5.23 -9.45 -9.33
CA VAL A 58 -4.96 -8.45 -8.29
C VAL A 58 -3.61 -8.70 -7.64
N PHE A 59 -3.35 -9.93 -7.17
CA PHE A 59 -2.08 -10.24 -6.49
C PHE A 59 -0.87 -10.30 -7.42
N LYS A 60 -1.07 -10.71 -8.70
CA LYS A 60 -0.01 -10.67 -9.72
C LYS A 60 0.46 -9.23 -10.01
N HIS A 61 -0.42 -8.24 -9.90
CA HIS A 61 -0.12 -6.84 -10.19
C HIS A 61 -0.21 -5.95 -8.94
N PHE A 62 -0.06 -6.53 -7.75
CA PHE A 62 -0.25 -5.83 -6.47
C PHE A 62 0.64 -4.58 -6.35
N SER A 63 1.85 -4.62 -6.91
CA SER A 63 2.79 -3.51 -6.90
C SER A 63 2.34 -2.27 -7.67
N LEU A 64 1.23 -2.34 -8.44
CA LEU A 64 0.59 -1.19 -9.10
C LEU A 64 -0.51 -0.55 -8.24
N LEU A 65 -0.79 -1.10 -7.06
CA LEU A 65 -1.76 -0.53 -6.12
C LEU A 65 -1.11 0.58 -5.28
N LYS A 66 -1.91 1.58 -4.91
CA LYS A 66 -1.58 2.46 -3.78
C LYS A 66 -1.51 1.63 -2.52
N GLN A 67 -0.50 1.82 -1.70
CA GLN A 67 -0.25 0.94 -0.57
C GLN A 67 0.56 1.59 0.55
N HIS A 68 0.27 1.17 1.78
CA HIS A 68 1.19 1.30 2.90
C HIS A 68 2.02 0.02 2.99
N VAL A 69 3.29 0.15 3.34
CA VAL A 69 4.19 -1.00 3.51
C VAL A 69 4.83 -0.93 4.88
N TYR A 70 4.73 -2.01 5.63
CA TYR A 70 5.24 -2.13 6.99
C TYR A 70 6.31 -3.20 7.05
N LEU A 71 7.49 -2.85 7.55
CA LEU A 71 8.63 -3.74 7.64
C LEU A 71 8.88 -4.13 9.09
N TYR A 72 8.97 -5.43 9.32
CA TYR A 72 9.27 -6.03 10.61
C TYR A 72 10.44 -7.00 10.48
N GLU A 73 11.39 -6.93 11.40
CA GLU A 73 12.34 -8.03 11.61
C GLU A 73 11.79 -9.00 12.64
N PHE A 74 12.18 -10.26 12.50
CA PHE A 74 11.79 -11.30 13.40
C PHE A 74 12.98 -12.21 13.74
N LYS A 75 13.03 -12.70 14.99
CA LYS A 75 14.10 -13.58 15.46
C LYS A 75 13.56 -15.01 15.62
N GLY A 76 14.27 -15.97 15.03
CA GLY A 76 13.88 -17.38 15.02
C GLY A 76 13.35 -17.83 13.66
N ALA A 77 12.63 -18.95 13.66
CA ALA A 77 12.08 -19.54 12.44
C ALA A 77 10.57 -19.33 12.39
N LEU A 78 10.11 -18.63 11.35
CA LEU A 78 8.71 -18.58 10.99
C LEU A 78 8.43 -19.69 9.97
N ALA A 79 7.42 -20.53 10.21
CA ALA A 79 7.09 -21.63 9.31
C ALA A 79 6.61 -21.12 7.93
N ASP A 80 6.67 -21.95 6.88
CA ASP A 80 6.18 -21.57 5.55
C ASP A 80 4.65 -21.58 5.45
N ASN A 81 3.96 -22.15 6.43
CA ASN A 81 2.49 -22.25 6.51
C ASN A 81 1.88 -21.41 7.65
N TRP A 82 2.65 -20.49 8.23
CA TRP A 82 2.26 -19.73 9.42
C TRP A 82 0.92 -18.97 9.28
N LEU A 83 0.56 -18.56 8.05
CA LEU A 83 -0.70 -17.85 7.74
C LEU A 83 -1.82 -18.72 7.19
N ASN A 84 -1.62 -20.03 7.00
CA ASN A 84 -2.61 -20.87 6.29
C ASN A 84 -3.98 -20.91 6.99
N ASN A 85 -4.01 -20.69 8.30
CA ASN A 85 -5.24 -20.68 9.10
C ASN A 85 -5.86 -19.28 9.24
N HIS A 86 -5.29 -18.25 8.63
CA HIS A 86 -5.85 -16.91 8.68
C HIS A 86 -7.15 -16.88 7.83
N PRO A 87 -8.28 -16.34 8.34
CA PRO A 87 -9.59 -16.43 7.67
C PRO A 87 -9.63 -15.77 6.29
N ALA A 88 -8.79 -14.77 6.06
CA ALA A 88 -8.66 -14.07 4.79
C ALA A 88 -7.54 -14.61 3.86
N PHE A 89 -6.90 -15.73 4.21
CA PHE A 89 -5.80 -16.30 3.42
C PHE A 89 -6.29 -16.78 2.05
N ILE A 90 -5.58 -16.40 0.99
CA ILE A 90 -5.91 -16.77 -0.39
C ILE A 90 -4.94 -17.82 -0.92
N ASN A 91 -3.64 -17.54 -0.87
CA ASN A 91 -2.60 -18.46 -1.29
C ASN A 91 -1.21 -18.05 -0.76
N THR A 92 -0.25 -18.95 -0.98
CA THR A 92 1.18 -18.70 -0.81
C THR A 92 1.92 -19.02 -2.11
N GLU A 93 2.93 -18.23 -2.43
CA GLU A 93 3.84 -18.43 -3.56
C GLU A 93 5.28 -18.46 -3.04
N LYS A 94 5.99 -19.55 -3.34
CA LYS A 94 7.41 -19.67 -3.00
C LYS A 94 8.25 -19.15 -4.16
N VAL A 95 8.89 -18.00 -3.97
CA VAL A 95 9.73 -17.37 -4.99
C VAL A 95 11.14 -17.98 -4.96
N THR A 96 11.71 -18.12 -3.76
CA THR A 96 12.98 -18.81 -3.52
C THR A 96 12.93 -19.56 -2.18
N ASN A 97 14.03 -20.21 -1.81
CA ASN A 97 14.14 -20.86 -0.49
C ASN A 97 14.06 -19.89 0.69
N SER A 98 14.37 -18.61 0.48
CA SER A 98 14.37 -17.57 1.52
C SER A 98 13.34 -16.46 1.26
N HIS A 99 12.51 -16.60 0.22
CA HIS A 99 11.47 -15.64 -0.13
C HIS A 99 10.16 -16.36 -0.44
N SER A 100 9.15 -16.09 0.40
CA SER A 100 7.77 -16.50 0.16
C SER A 100 6.83 -15.29 0.18
N ILE A 101 5.77 -15.35 -0.63
CA ILE A 101 4.74 -14.32 -0.73
C ILE A 101 3.43 -14.93 -0.25
N PHE A 102 2.77 -14.28 0.69
CA PHE A 102 1.46 -14.67 1.22
C PHE A 102 0.43 -13.62 0.81
N ASN A 103 -0.68 -14.06 0.24
CA ASN A 103 -1.73 -13.17 -0.24
C ASN A 103 -2.98 -13.34 0.62
N LEU A 104 -3.51 -12.23 1.11
CA LEU A 104 -4.71 -12.17 1.93
C LEU A 104 -5.68 -11.15 1.35
N LEU A 105 -6.98 -11.42 1.48
CA LEU A 105 -8.03 -10.53 1.00
C LEU A 105 -8.98 -10.21 2.16
N ILE A 106 -8.69 -9.11 2.86
CA ILE A 106 -9.33 -8.76 4.12
C ILE A 106 -10.71 -8.12 3.85
N PRO A 107 -11.82 -8.68 4.34
CA PRO A 107 -13.12 -8.03 4.25
C PRO A 107 -13.16 -6.82 5.18
N VAL A 108 -13.67 -5.69 4.67
CA VAL A 108 -13.76 -4.41 5.39
C VAL A 108 -15.14 -3.82 5.15
N LYS A 109 -15.74 -3.26 6.20
CA LYS A 109 -17.07 -2.61 6.12
C LYS A 109 -16.96 -1.12 6.36
N TYR A 110 -17.65 -0.37 5.52
CA TYR A 110 -17.99 1.01 5.80
C TYR A 110 -19.45 1.11 6.21
N GLU A 111 -19.70 1.93 7.23
CA GLU A 111 -21.04 2.23 7.69
C GLU A 111 -21.23 3.74 7.69
N GLY A 112 -22.39 4.18 7.21
CA GLY A 112 -22.75 5.59 7.21
C GLY A 112 -24.26 5.77 7.22
N PHE A 113 -24.70 6.93 7.70
CA PHE A 113 -26.13 7.25 7.72
C PHE A 113 -26.58 7.73 6.34
N ASN A 114 -27.45 6.96 5.68
CA ASN A 114 -28.04 7.35 4.41
C ASN A 114 -29.18 8.34 4.67
N LYS A 115 -28.94 9.62 4.34
CA LYS A 115 -29.91 10.69 4.56
C LYS A 115 -31.17 10.52 3.70
N THR A 116 -31.05 9.97 2.50
CA THR A 116 -32.18 9.77 1.58
C THR A 116 -33.14 8.71 2.12
N LYS A 117 -32.60 7.60 2.63
CA LYS A 117 -33.38 6.44 3.11
C LYS A 117 -33.70 6.49 4.61
N GLY A 118 -33.02 7.34 5.37
CA GLY A 118 -33.20 7.45 6.83
C GLY A 118 -32.68 6.24 7.62
N ILE A 119 -31.75 5.46 7.05
CA ILE A 119 -31.20 4.23 7.66
C ILE A 119 -29.68 4.24 7.65
N ILE A 120 -29.06 3.40 8.50
CA ILE A 120 -27.63 3.07 8.38
C ILE A 120 -27.46 2.14 7.18
N GLU A 121 -26.60 2.52 6.25
CA GLU A 121 -26.26 1.72 5.08
C GLU A 121 -24.81 1.24 5.20
N THR A 122 -24.58 -0.01 4.80
CA THR A 122 -23.28 -0.66 4.87
C THR A 122 -22.73 -0.90 3.48
N PHE A 123 -21.41 -0.74 3.33
CA PHE A 123 -20.70 -0.92 2.09
C PHE A 123 -19.54 -1.88 2.32
N ASP A 124 -19.60 -3.05 1.69
CA ASP A 124 -18.58 -4.09 1.83
C ASP A 124 -17.46 -3.89 0.81
N PHE A 125 -16.22 -4.05 1.28
CA PHE A 125 -15.00 -3.96 0.49
C PHE A 125 -14.09 -5.15 0.77
N LEU A 126 -13.15 -5.36 -0.14
CA LEU A 126 -12.05 -6.29 0.01
C LEU A 126 -10.75 -5.50 -0.09
N VAL A 127 -9.89 -5.62 0.92
CA VAL A 127 -8.57 -4.99 0.96
C VAL A 127 -7.51 -6.05 0.70
N PRO A 128 -6.83 -5.99 -0.45
CA PRO A 128 -5.67 -6.83 -0.72
C PRO A 128 -4.53 -6.53 0.25
N VAL A 129 -3.94 -7.61 0.79
CA VAL A 129 -2.72 -7.58 1.59
C VAL A 129 -1.75 -8.61 1.01
N GLN A 130 -0.51 -8.19 0.76
CA GLN A 130 0.56 -9.05 0.26
C GLN A 130 1.74 -9.01 1.23
N ILE A 131 2.17 -10.16 1.72
CA ILE A 131 3.23 -10.27 2.72
C ILE A 131 4.41 -10.99 2.12
N HIS A 132 5.55 -10.33 2.05
CA HIS A 132 6.81 -10.93 1.64
C HIS A 132 7.59 -11.33 2.88
N LYS A 133 7.81 -12.63 3.07
CA LYS A 133 8.78 -13.16 4.03
C LYS A 133 10.11 -13.30 3.31
N LYS A 134 11.06 -12.41 3.58
CA LYS A 134 12.43 -12.43 3.02
C LYS A 134 13.43 -12.62 4.15
N LYS A 135 14.05 -13.80 4.24
CA LYS A 135 14.96 -14.17 5.35
C LYS A 135 14.29 -13.94 6.72
N THR A 136 14.79 -12.98 7.51
CA THR A 136 14.29 -12.58 8.84
C THR A 136 13.42 -11.30 8.80
N ILE A 137 12.99 -10.87 7.61
CA ILE A 137 12.18 -9.67 7.43
C ILE A 137 10.80 -10.07 6.89
N LEU A 138 9.75 -9.52 7.49
CA LEU A 138 8.39 -9.48 6.95
C LEU A 138 8.13 -8.09 6.38
N ILE A 139 7.76 -8.04 5.10
CA ILE A 139 7.36 -6.83 4.40
C ILE A 139 5.86 -6.99 4.12
N ILE A 140 5.03 -6.26 4.87
CA ILE A 140 3.57 -6.35 4.82
C ILE A 140 3.05 -5.18 4.00
N HIS A 141 2.53 -5.47 2.82
CA HIS A 141 1.91 -4.49 1.94
C HIS A 141 0.41 -4.51 2.13
N ILE A 142 -0.19 -3.34 2.40
CA ILE A 142 -1.64 -3.16 2.58
C ILE A 142 -2.12 -2.14 1.54
N ASN A 143 -3.08 -2.52 0.70
CA ASN A 143 -3.67 -1.59 -0.25
C ASN A 143 -4.38 -0.43 0.47
N ILE A 144 -4.12 0.81 0.03
CA ILE A 144 -4.83 1.99 0.50
C ILE A 144 -6.23 1.99 -0.11
N LEU A 145 -7.23 1.79 0.74
CA LEU A 145 -8.63 1.82 0.35
C LEU A 145 -9.15 3.27 0.32
N GLU A 146 -9.44 3.77 -0.89
CA GLU A 146 -9.99 5.11 -1.07
C GLU A 146 -11.46 5.20 -0.60
N ARG A 147 -11.82 6.36 -0.03
CA ARG A 147 -13.03 6.55 0.78
C ARG A 147 -14.21 7.20 0.05
N ASP A 148 -14.22 7.23 -1.28
CA ASP A 148 -15.26 7.97 -1.98
C ASP A 148 -16.56 7.15 -2.15
N ILE A 149 -17.29 7.00 -1.05
CA ILE A 149 -18.60 6.31 -1.02
C ILE A 149 -19.63 7.02 -1.91
N SER A 150 -19.46 8.32 -2.18
CA SER A 150 -20.34 9.06 -3.10
C SER A 150 -20.28 8.52 -4.54
N THR A 151 -19.20 7.80 -4.90
CA THR A 151 -19.08 7.13 -6.20
C THR A 151 -19.78 5.76 -6.25
N ILE A 152 -20.30 5.28 -5.12
CA ILE A 152 -20.88 3.94 -4.97
C ILE A 152 -22.41 4.01 -4.95
N THR A 153 -22.96 5.05 -4.30
CA THR A 153 -24.40 5.28 -4.23
C THR A 153 -24.71 6.74 -4.59
N PRO A 154 -25.81 7.00 -5.32
CA PRO A 154 -26.28 8.37 -5.54
C PRO A 154 -26.82 9.03 -4.25
N ASP A 155 -27.06 8.24 -3.20
CA ASP A 155 -27.57 8.74 -1.93
C ASP A 155 -26.53 9.53 -1.15
N LYS A 156 -26.99 10.53 -0.40
CA LYS A 156 -26.13 11.30 0.49
C LYS A 156 -25.83 10.49 1.76
N ILE A 157 -24.61 9.96 1.86
CA ILE A 157 -24.10 9.27 3.04
C ILE A 157 -23.39 10.26 3.96
N LEU A 158 -23.80 10.30 5.23
CA LEU A 158 -23.22 11.14 6.26
C LEU A 158 -22.29 10.32 7.17
N SER A 159 -21.18 10.95 7.57
CA SER A 159 -20.22 10.43 8.55
C SER A 159 -19.79 8.98 8.28
N PRO A 160 -19.31 8.64 7.07
CA PRO A 160 -18.88 7.27 6.81
C PRO A 160 -17.68 6.89 7.69
N THR A 161 -17.80 5.76 8.36
CA THR A 161 -16.76 5.18 9.22
C THR A 161 -16.36 3.81 8.70
N ARG A 162 -15.10 3.43 8.94
CA ARG A 162 -14.53 2.13 8.56
C ARG A 162 -14.32 1.30 9.81
N ASP A 163 -14.71 0.02 9.78
CA ASP A 163 -14.55 -0.91 10.90
C ASP A 163 -13.08 -1.28 11.18
N ILE A 164 -12.29 -1.49 10.12
CA ILE A 164 -10.92 -2.02 10.18
C ILE A 164 -9.94 -1.03 9.53
N ASN A 165 -8.96 -0.55 10.28
CA ASN A 165 -7.81 0.20 9.76
C ASN A 165 -6.57 -0.69 9.63
N ASP A 166 -5.48 -0.15 9.09
CA ASP A 166 -4.23 -0.87 8.87
C ASP A 166 -3.65 -1.44 10.18
N GLU A 167 -3.81 -0.73 11.30
CA GLU A 167 -3.43 -1.21 12.63
C GLU A 167 -4.21 -2.49 13.00
N LYS A 168 -5.54 -2.48 12.85
CA LYS A 168 -6.37 -3.67 13.05
C LYS A 168 -6.05 -4.82 12.08
N ILE A 169 -5.67 -4.51 10.84
CA ILE A 169 -5.21 -5.53 9.88
C ILE A 169 -3.93 -6.20 10.40
N LEU A 170 -2.95 -5.39 10.84
CA LEU A 170 -1.69 -5.87 11.40
C LEU A 170 -1.91 -6.69 12.69
N GLU A 171 -2.78 -6.22 13.58
CA GLU A 171 -3.20 -6.94 14.79
C GLU A 171 -3.88 -8.28 14.48
N GLY A 172 -4.59 -8.40 13.35
CA GLY A 172 -5.14 -9.66 12.86
C GLY A 172 -4.08 -10.63 12.33
N ILE A 173 -2.94 -10.14 11.87
CA ILE A 173 -1.85 -10.93 11.29
C ILE A 173 -0.87 -11.42 12.36
N PHE A 174 -0.48 -10.56 13.31
CA PHE A 174 0.59 -10.85 14.27
C PHE A 174 0.40 -12.09 15.16
N PRO A 175 -0.83 -12.43 15.62
CA PRO A 175 -1.05 -13.64 16.41
C PRO A 175 -0.61 -14.93 15.70
N PHE A 176 -0.67 -14.96 14.36
CA PHE A 176 -0.24 -16.10 13.55
C PHE A 176 1.28 -16.25 13.47
N ALA A 177 2.05 -15.21 13.81
CA ALA A 177 3.51 -15.28 13.84
C ALA A 177 4.07 -15.89 15.13
N ASN A 178 3.24 -16.10 16.17
CA ASN A 178 3.65 -16.66 17.46
C ASN A 178 4.29 -18.06 17.30
N PRO A 179 5.41 -18.41 17.98
CA PRO A 179 6.11 -17.70 19.06
C PRO A 179 7.07 -16.58 18.64
N VAL A 180 7.15 -16.28 17.35
CA VAL A 180 8.12 -15.30 16.83
C VAL A 180 7.67 -13.88 17.17
N HIS A 181 8.54 -13.12 17.83
CA HIS A 181 8.30 -11.71 18.09
C HIS A 181 8.70 -10.85 16.88
N LEU A 182 7.84 -9.91 16.51
CA LEU A 182 8.03 -8.98 15.40
C LEU A 182 8.47 -7.61 15.92
N PHE A 183 9.61 -7.12 15.43
CA PHE A 183 10.16 -5.81 15.78
C PHE A 183 10.08 -4.89 14.56
N LYS A 184 9.71 -3.62 14.74
CA LYS A 184 9.71 -2.64 13.64
C LYS A 184 11.14 -2.52 13.07
N TYR A 185 11.25 -2.55 11.75
CA TYR A 185 12.54 -2.50 11.07
C TYR A 185 13.02 -1.04 10.91
N ASP A 186 14.21 -0.71 11.41
CA ASP A 186 14.78 0.63 11.22
C ASP A 186 15.43 0.75 9.84
N LEU A 187 14.97 1.71 9.04
CA LEU A 187 15.43 1.98 7.67
C LEU A 187 16.35 3.18 7.56
N ASN A 188 16.75 3.80 8.69
CA ASN A 188 17.53 5.04 8.67
C ASN A 188 18.84 4.88 7.90
N LYS A 189 19.57 3.77 8.06
CA LYS A 189 20.85 3.56 7.39
C LYS A 189 20.65 3.51 5.88
N GLY A 190 19.74 2.68 5.38
CA GLY A 190 19.47 2.54 3.95
C GLY A 190 18.94 3.82 3.32
N ILE A 191 18.00 4.51 3.97
CA ILE A 191 17.46 5.78 3.44
C ILE A 191 18.54 6.87 3.40
N LYS A 192 19.37 6.99 4.43
CA LYS A 192 20.46 7.99 4.45
C LYS A 192 21.53 7.69 3.43
N GLU A 193 21.85 6.41 3.20
CA GLU A 193 22.80 5.99 2.16
C GLU A 193 22.30 6.41 0.77
N LEU A 194 21.04 6.14 0.45
CA LEU A 194 20.45 6.56 -0.82
C LEU A 194 20.43 8.08 -0.99
N TRP A 195 20.17 8.83 0.10
CA TRP A 195 20.18 10.29 0.07
C TRP A 195 21.61 10.84 -0.09
N HIS A 196 22.60 10.21 0.56
CA HIS A 196 24.01 10.56 0.44
C HIS A 196 24.52 10.35 -0.99
N ASN A 197 24.08 9.28 -1.64
CA ASN A 197 24.52 8.89 -2.99
C ASN A 197 23.70 9.53 -4.14
N ASP A 198 22.86 10.53 -3.84
CA ASP A 198 22.01 11.24 -4.83
C ASP A 198 21.08 10.30 -5.61
N GLU A 199 20.64 9.20 -4.99
CA GLU A 199 19.57 8.34 -5.52
C GLU A 199 18.19 8.93 -5.24
N ILE A 200 18.06 9.59 -4.07
CA ILE A 200 16.87 10.29 -3.62
C ILE A 200 17.23 11.66 -3.06
N ASP A 201 16.27 12.59 -3.06
CA ASP A 201 16.33 13.83 -2.29
C ASP A 201 14.96 14.18 -1.71
N ALA A 202 14.95 14.91 -0.61
CA ALA A 202 13.75 15.15 0.17
C ALA A 202 13.04 16.45 -0.24
N LEU A 203 11.72 16.34 -0.42
CA LEU A 203 10.82 17.49 -0.56
C LEU A 203 10.29 17.95 0.80
N LYS A 204 10.17 17.02 1.75
CA LYS A 204 9.59 17.29 3.07
C LYS A 204 10.24 16.41 4.10
N VAL A 205 10.80 16.96 5.17
CA VAL A 205 11.43 16.18 6.25
C VAL A 205 10.87 16.60 7.60
N GLN A 206 10.38 15.62 8.36
CA GLN A 206 10.12 15.79 9.78
C GLN A 206 11.30 15.26 10.60
N PHE A 207 11.75 16.02 11.59
CA PHE A 207 12.86 15.65 12.47
C PHE A 207 12.68 16.20 13.88
N LYS A 208 13.34 15.56 14.86
CA LYS A 208 13.34 16.02 16.24
C LYS A 208 14.51 16.97 16.50
N LYS A 209 14.21 18.11 17.12
CA LYS A 209 15.15 18.97 17.84
C LYS A 209 15.14 18.58 19.32
N ALA A 210 16.06 19.13 20.11
CA ALA A 210 16.24 18.77 21.52
C ALA A 210 14.94 18.87 22.37
N LYS A 211 14.03 19.81 22.03
CA LYS A 211 12.79 20.05 22.78
C LYS A 211 11.53 20.10 21.92
N SER A 212 11.62 19.85 20.61
CA SER A 212 10.51 20.02 19.69
C SER A 212 10.63 19.14 18.45
N THR A 213 9.55 19.05 17.67
CA THR A 213 9.56 18.46 16.33
C THR A 213 9.49 19.59 15.32
N SER A 214 10.36 19.57 14.32
CA SER A 214 10.33 20.51 13.19
C SER A 214 9.93 19.79 11.91
N LEU A 215 9.39 20.56 10.98
CA LEU A 215 9.00 20.12 9.66
C LEU A 215 9.55 21.13 8.66
N GLU A 216 10.38 20.66 7.74
CA GLU A 216 10.81 21.44 6.58
C GLU A 216 10.07 20.93 5.35
N VAL A 217 9.61 21.87 4.52
CA VAL A 217 8.87 21.59 3.28
C VAL A 217 9.44 22.51 2.20
N MET A 218 9.87 21.91 1.09
CA MET A 218 10.36 22.61 -0.08
C MET A 218 9.22 22.92 -1.05
N ASP A 219 9.35 23.99 -1.81
CA ASP A 219 8.54 24.24 -3.00
C ASP A 219 8.83 23.18 -4.10
N GLU A 220 7.90 23.01 -5.05
CA GLU A 220 7.86 21.86 -5.97
C GLU A 220 9.16 21.59 -6.76
N ASP A 221 9.91 22.64 -7.10
CA ASP A 221 11.15 22.57 -7.88
C ASP A 221 12.43 22.46 -7.03
N ASN A 222 12.32 22.61 -5.72
CA ASN A 222 13.44 22.64 -4.79
C ASN A 222 13.52 21.34 -3.97
N LEU A 223 14.73 20.98 -3.55
CA LEU A 223 15.03 19.77 -2.79
C LEU A 223 16.02 20.09 -1.66
N ILE A 224 15.93 19.37 -0.54
CA ILE A 224 16.67 19.74 0.67
C ILE A 224 18.19 19.62 0.48
N LYS A 225 18.71 18.53 -0.07
CA LYS A 225 20.17 18.38 -0.23
C LYS A 225 20.71 19.30 -1.32
N LYS A 226 20.00 19.37 -2.44
CA LYS A 226 20.36 20.23 -3.58
C LYS A 226 20.37 21.71 -3.23
N ASP A 227 19.31 22.21 -2.60
CA ASP A 227 19.06 23.65 -2.46
C ASP A 227 19.25 24.17 -1.01
N MET A 228 19.29 23.29 0.00
CA MET A 228 19.51 23.63 1.42
C MET A 228 20.61 22.78 2.08
N LEU A 229 21.81 22.78 1.51
CA LEU A 229 22.92 21.90 1.94
C LEU A 229 23.24 21.97 3.45
N LEU A 230 23.13 23.15 4.07
CA LEU A 230 23.33 23.29 5.53
C LEU A 230 22.31 22.49 6.34
N VAL A 231 21.03 22.57 5.95
CA VAL A 231 19.94 21.82 6.59
C VAL A 231 20.16 20.32 6.40
N TYR A 232 20.53 19.89 5.20
CA TYR A 232 20.88 18.50 4.94
C TYR A 232 22.00 17.98 5.86
N ASN A 233 23.08 18.75 6.03
CA ASN A 233 24.21 18.38 6.88
C ASN A 233 23.84 18.23 8.36
N GLU A 234 22.80 18.91 8.83
CA GLU A 234 22.23 18.70 10.16
C GLU A 234 21.33 17.45 10.20
N LEU A 235 20.43 17.33 9.23
CA LEU A 235 19.44 16.25 9.17
C LEU A 235 20.09 14.87 9.10
N ILE A 236 21.16 14.71 8.32
CA ILE A 236 21.84 13.42 8.13
C ILE A 236 22.38 12.84 9.44
N LYS A 237 22.66 13.69 10.44
CA LYS A 237 23.14 13.31 11.77
C LYS A 237 22.02 12.89 12.72
N THR A 238 20.77 13.20 12.39
CA THR A 238 19.59 12.94 13.24
C THR A 238 18.82 11.71 12.78
N GLN A 239 18.00 11.13 13.65
CA GLN A 239 17.07 10.07 13.25
C GLN A 239 15.94 10.68 12.42
N LEU A 240 15.76 10.19 11.19
CA LEU A 240 14.71 10.66 10.28
C LEU A 240 13.35 10.12 10.74
N ARG A 241 12.33 10.98 10.66
CA ARG A 241 10.91 10.62 10.89
C ARG A 241 10.19 10.61 9.55
N SER A 242 8.92 11.02 9.52
CA SER A 242 8.15 11.05 8.28
C SER A 242 8.78 12.00 7.28
N THR A 243 9.27 11.46 6.17
CA THR A 243 9.96 12.20 5.12
C THR A 243 9.38 11.82 3.76
N THR A 244 9.14 12.82 2.91
CA THR A 244 8.77 12.63 1.51
C THR A 244 10.00 12.79 0.64
N PHE A 245 10.35 11.74 -0.10
CA PHE A 245 11.47 11.71 -1.03
C PHE A 245 11.01 11.68 -2.48
N LYS A 246 11.83 12.25 -3.35
CA LYS A 246 11.78 12.15 -4.81
C LYS A 246 12.93 11.24 -5.27
N ILE A 247 12.68 10.33 -6.20
CA ILE A 247 13.72 9.53 -6.86
C ILE A 247 14.39 10.36 -7.95
N LEU A 248 15.72 10.39 -7.97
CA LEU A 248 16.49 11.21 -8.91
C LEU A 248 17.02 10.44 -10.13
N LYS A 249 17.53 9.21 -9.93
CA LYS A 249 18.28 8.47 -10.95
C LYS A 249 17.47 7.38 -11.66
N LYS A 250 16.73 6.57 -10.92
CA LYS A 250 16.11 5.34 -11.45
C LYS A 250 14.68 5.57 -11.91
N LYS A 251 14.49 5.70 -13.24
CA LYS A 251 13.19 5.97 -13.86
C LYS A 251 12.15 4.86 -13.68
N ASN A 252 12.56 3.61 -13.45
CA ASN A 252 11.65 2.46 -13.35
C ASN A 252 11.12 2.22 -11.93
N LEU A 253 11.42 3.09 -10.97
CA LEU A 253 10.89 3.04 -9.61
C LEU A 253 9.62 3.89 -9.50
N VAL A 254 9.21 4.21 -8.27
CA VAL A 254 8.21 5.26 -8.03
C VAL A 254 8.83 6.64 -8.14
N ASN A 255 8.05 7.67 -8.47
CA ASN A 255 8.56 9.05 -8.54
C ASN A 255 8.75 9.65 -7.15
N PHE A 256 7.77 9.43 -6.27
CA PHE A 256 7.73 9.95 -4.92
C PHE A 256 7.29 8.87 -3.95
N PHE A 257 7.78 8.96 -2.72
CA PHE A 257 7.33 8.10 -1.64
C PHE A 257 7.45 8.81 -0.30
N ILE A 258 6.60 8.43 0.64
CA ILE A 258 6.72 8.84 2.03
C ILE A 258 7.29 7.66 2.81
N VAL A 259 8.26 7.92 3.67
CA VAL A 259 8.84 6.92 4.57
C VAL A 259 8.93 7.47 5.98
N ASN A 260 8.67 6.63 6.97
CA ASN A 260 9.06 6.85 8.35
C ASN A 260 10.14 5.81 8.70
N PRO A 261 11.43 6.14 8.53
CA PRO A 261 12.50 5.15 8.62
C PRO A 261 12.60 4.53 10.00
N SER A 262 12.35 5.33 11.05
CA SER A 262 12.36 4.90 12.45
C SER A 262 11.34 3.81 12.80
N SER A 263 10.30 3.64 11.96
CA SER A 263 9.22 2.67 12.21
C SER A 263 9.08 1.64 11.09
N GLY A 264 9.92 1.67 10.07
CA GLY A 264 9.85 0.73 8.96
C GLY A 264 8.60 0.90 8.09
N ILE A 265 8.09 2.12 7.92
CA ILE A 265 6.81 2.35 7.22
C ILE A 265 7.05 3.14 5.93
N PHE A 266 6.57 2.63 4.80
CA PHE A 266 6.43 3.38 3.56
C PHE A 266 4.95 3.66 3.26
N SER A 267 4.70 4.75 2.54
CA SER A 267 3.39 5.10 2.02
C SER A 267 3.51 5.55 0.56
N PHE A 268 2.78 4.85 -0.31
CA PHE A 268 2.69 5.11 -1.75
C PHE A 268 1.24 5.47 -2.07
N SER A 269 0.91 6.76 -1.98
CA SER A 269 -0.44 7.30 -2.20
C SER A 269 -0.73 7.67 -3.65
N ILE A 270 0.27 7.56 -4.53
CA ILE A 270 0.17 7.76 -5.98
C ILE A 270 0.29 6.39 -6.66
N PHE A 271 -0.47 6.18 -7.73
CA PHE A 271 -0.37 4.94 -8.51
C PHE A 271 1.06 4.76 -9.07
N PRO A 272 1.72 3.63 -8.77
CA PRO A 272 3.00 3.30 -9.39
C PRO A 272 2.87 3.16 -10.91
N GLN A 273 3.83 3.68 -11.64
CA GLN A 273 3.86 3.63 -13.11
C GLN A 273 4.41 2.30 -13.64
N TYR A 274 5.30 1.67 -12.86
CA TYR A 274 6.02 0.47 -13.27
C TYR A 274 5.67 -0.70 -12.34
N LEU A 275 5.44 -1.86 -12.95
CA LEU A 275 5.29 -3.10 -12.21
C LEU A 275 6.56 -3.36 -11.41
N ASN A 276 6.41 -3.69 -10.14
CA ASN A 276 7.48 -3.93 -9.15
C ASN A 276 8.28 -2.71 -8.70
N GLY A 277 8.00 -1.49 -9.19
CA GLY A 277 8.76 -0.30 -8.80
C GLY A 277 8.78 -0.02 -7.28
N ILE A 278 7.72 -0.38 -6.56
CA ILE A 278 7.68 -0.34 -5.08
C ILE A 278 8.63 -1.38 -4.46
N ASN A 279 8.56 -2.63 -4.92
CA ASN A 279 9.36 -3.72 -4.39
C ASN A 279 10.85 -3.50 -4.65
N ASP A 280 11.18 -3.00 -5.84
CA ASP A 280 12.55 -2.68 -6.24
C ASP A 280 13.12 -1.52 -5.42
N LEU A 281 12.31 -0.51 -5.08
CA LEU A 281 12.72 0.55 -4.15
C LEU A 281 12.98 0.00 -2.75
N ILE A 282 12.08 -0.84 -2.23
CA ILE A 282 12.26 -1.44 -0.90
C ILE A 282 13.53 -2.30 -0.87
N ASP A 283 13.76 -3.13 -1.88
CA ASP A 283 14.96 -3.95 -1.98
C ASP A 283 16.23 -3.10 -2.11
N LEU A 284 16.17 -1.97 -2.82
CA LEU A 284 17.26 -1.00 -2.89
C LEU A 284 17.56 -0.40 -1.52
N VAL A 285 16.55 0.00 -0.74
CA VAL A 285 16.73 0.51 0.62
C VAL A 285 17.33 -0.58 1.52
N LEU A 286 16.78 -1.80 1.48
CA LEU A 286 17.21 -2.92 2.31
C LEU A 286 18.66 -3.36 2.02
N THR A 287 19.08 -3.32 0.76
CA THR A 287 20.47 -3.67 0.36
C THR A 287 21.49 -2.67 0.92
N ASN A 288 21.07 -1.43 1.16
CA ASN A 288 21.91 -0.37 1.71
C ASN A 288 21.71 -0.18 3.23
N ASN A 289 20.82 -0.94 3.86
CA ASN A 289 20.49 -0.81 5.29
C ASN A 289 21.46 -1.58 6.18
#